data_AF-A0A0Q7SYB8-F1
#
_entry.id   AF-A0A0Q7SYB8-F1
#
_cell.length_a   1.000
_cell.length_b   1.000
_cell.length_c   1.000
_cell.angle_alpha   90.00
_cell.angle_beta   90.00
_cell.angle_gamma   90.00
#
_symmetry.space_group_name_H-M   'P 1'
#
loop_
_entity.id
_entity.type
_entity.pdbx_description
1 polymer ?
#
loop_
_entity_poly.entity_id
_entity_poly.type
_entity_poly.pdbx_seq_one_letter_code
_entity_poly.pdbx_strand_id
1 'polypeptide(L)'
;MSGGSAALAQAGPPPLRVKVLLASSPHLDPPARAQHDALLQSLSAGGPSGGWFELLPAGLDVAEFEHCTISAQDSRTCASRQLAEQGATGATIVVLAGGEADHASWLCVGVGAAPNRPERQFIRFDLNAALDAASPKRRDIRSDAASCIVAAGAESGW
;
A
#
# COMPACT_ATOMS: atom_id res chain seq x y z
N MET A 1 -11.05 -42.33 31.51
CA MET A 1 -10.51 -40.97 31.73
C MET A 1 -9.13 -40.92 31.09
N SER A 2 -9.01 -40.27 29.94
CA SER A 2 -7.74 -39.76 29.40
C SER A 2 -8.10 -38.58 28.50
N GLY A 3 -8.16 -37.40 29.10
CA GLY A 3 -8.06 -36.14 28.37
C GLY A 3 -6.61 -35.92 27.97
N GLY A 4 -6.39 -35.35 26.80
CA GLY A 4 -5.06 -35.11 26.26
C GLY A 4 -5.08 -34.09 25.14
N SER A 5 -5.26 -32.83 25.54
CA SER A 5 -4.76 -31.61 24.90
C SER A 5 -4.83 -31.50 23.37
N ALA A 6 -5.93 -30.93 22.88
CA ALA A 6 -5.90 -30.18 21.63
C ALA A 6 -5.00 -28.95 21.84
N ALA A 7 -3.82 -28.97 21.21
CA ALA A 7 -3.03 -27.76 21.05
C ALA A 7 -3.88 -26.75 20.28
N LEU A 8 -4.36 -25.72 21.00
CA LEU A 8 -4.90 -24.51 20.38
C LEU A 8 -3.73 -23.89 19.62
N ALA A 9 -3.62 -24.23 18.33
CA ALA A 9 -2.87 -23.43 17.38
C ALA A 9 -3.40 -22.01 17.55
N GLN A 10 -2.57 -21.14 18.10
CA GLN A 10 -2.85 -19.73 18.25
C GLN A 10 -2.85 -19.18 16.83
N ALA A 11 -3.97 -19.35 16.13
CA ALA A 11 -4.22 -18.76 14.84
C ALA A 11 -4.18 -17.26 15.09
N GLY A 12 -3.03 -16.65 14.77
CA GLY A 12 -2.94 -15.21 14.67
C GLY A 12 -4.06 -14.70 13.75
N PRO A 13 -4.44 -13.43 13.88
CA PRO A 13 -5.41 -12.86 12.95
C PRO A 13 -4.99 -13.19 11.51
N PRO A 14 -5.93 -13.60 10.65
CA PRO A 14 -5.61 -13.97 9.28
C PRO A 14 -4.83 -12.82 8.61
N PRO A 15 -3.86 -13.13 7.73
CA PRO A 15 -3.06 -12.11 7.06
C PRO A 15 -3.98 -11.10 6.38
N LEU A 16 -3.66 -9.82 6.50
CA LEU A 16 -4.40 -8.75 5.84
C LEU A 16 -4.37 -9.00 4.33
N ARG A 17 -5.52 -9.28 3.71
CA ARG A 17 -5.65 -9.45 2.26
C ARG A 17 -6.15 -8.15 1.67
N VAL A 18 -5.34 -7.50 0.86
CA VAL A 18 -5.63 -6.18 0.30
C VAL A 18 -5.57 -6.22 -1.20
N LYS A 19 -6.52 -5.54 -1.83
CA LYS A 19 -6.50 -5.27 -3.26
C LYS A 19 -5.73 -3.98 -3.46
N VAL A 20 -4.44 -4.06 -3.78
CA VAL A 20 -3.61 -2.87 -4.00
C VAL A 20 -3.44 -2.63 -5.49
N LEU A 21 -3.77 -1.43 -5.93
CA LEU A 21 -3.39 -0.91 -7.24
C LEU A 21 -2.29 0.13 -7.07
N LEU A 22 -1.14 -0.08 -7.72
CA LEU A 22 -0.07 0.92 -7.80
C LEU A 22 -0.27 1.76 -9.07
N ALA A 23 -0.67 3.01 -8.93
CA ALA A 23 -0.76 3.97 -10.04
C ALA A 23 0.39 4.96 -9.90
N SER A 24 1.22 5.08 -10.94
CA SER A 24 2.44 5.89 -10.89
C SER A 24 2.28 7.18 -11.67
N SER A 25 2.91 8.26 -11.19
CA SER A 25 2.96 9.51 -11.93
C SER A 25 3.48 9.30 -13.35
N PRO A 26 2.83 9.82 -14.39
CA PRO A 26 3.30 9.70 -15.78
C PRO A 26 4.68 10.31 -16.00
N HIS A 27 5.14 11.18 -15.10
CA HIS A 27 6.46 11.78 -15.13
C HIS A 27 7.57 10.89 -14.57
N LEU A 28 7.22 9.79 -13.88
CA LEU A 28 8.21 8.80 -13.46
C LEU A 28 8.73 8.01 -14.66
N ASP A 29 10.05 7.88 -14.73
CA ASP A 29 10.70 7.03 -15.73
C ASP A 29 10.39 5.54 -15.48
N PRO A 30 10.56 4.67 -16.50
CA PRO A 30 10.28 3.25 -16.34
C PRO A 30 11.06 2.56 -15.20
N PRO A 31 12.36 2.85 -14.97
CA PRO A 31 13.09 2.30 -13.84
C PRO A 31 12.49 2.66 -12.47
N ALA A 32 12.10 3.92 -12.25
CA ALA A 32 11.50 4.35 -10.99
C ALA A 32 10.16 3.64 -10.73
N ARG A 33 9.32 3.49 -11.77
CA ARG A 33 8.08 2.71 -11.66
C ARG A 33 8.33 1.27 -11.23
N ALA A 34 9.31 0.61 -11.86
CA ALA A 34 9.67 -0.76 -11.52
C ALA A 34 10.19 -0.90 -10.09
N GLN A 35 10.89 0.11 -9.57
CA GLN A 35 11.35 0.13 -8.18
C GLN A 35 10.21 0.30 -7.17
N HIS A 36 9.20 1.13 -7.46
CA HIS A 36 8.00 1.22 -6.62
C HIS A 36 7.22 -0.10 -6.59
N ASP A 37 7.06 -0.76 -7.74
CA ASP A 37 6.44 -2.08 -7.79
C ASP A 37 7.27 -3.11 -7.01
N ALA A 38 8.58 -3.14 -7.20
CA ALA A 38 9.48 -4.02 -6.45
C ALA A 38 9.37 -3.80 -4.93
N LEU A 39 9.24 -2.54 -4.48
CA LEU A 39 8.99 -2.25 -3.06
C LEU A 39 7.66 -2.83 -2.62
N LEU A 40 6.55 -2.56 -3.33
CA LEU A 40 5.23 -3.10 -3.01
C LEU A 40 5.22 -4.63 -2.93
N GLN A 41 5.78 -5.32 -3.94
CA GLN A 41 5.90 -6.77 -3.96
C GLN A 41 6.74 -7.29 -2.78
N SER A 42 7.82 -6.60 -2.44
CA SER A 42 8.65 -6.99 -1.32
C SER A 42 7.97 -6.83 0.05
N LEU A 43 7.03 -5.89 0.20
CA LEU A 43 6.24 -5.71 1.43
C LEU A 43 5.20 -6.85 1.57
N SER A 44 4.60 -7.23 0.45
CA SER A 44 3.74 -8.41 0.32
C SER A 44 4.46 -9.72 0.62
N ALA A 45 5.74 -9.83 0.24
CA ALA A 45 6.52 -11.05 0.41
C ALA A 45 7.34 -11.13 1.72
N GLY A 46 7.47 -10.03 2.49
CA GLY A 46 8.57 -9.92 3.47
C GLY A 46 8.25 -9.19 4.76
N GLY A 47 7.98 -9.97 5.81
CA GLY A 47 8.15 -9.62 7.22
C GLY A 47 8.71 -10.82 8.00
N PRO A 48 9.24 -10.63 9.22
CA PRO A 48 9.86 -11.71 10.03
C PRO A 48 8.92 -12.89 10.38
N SER A 49 7.63 -12.74 10.08
CA SER A 49 6.53 -13.67 10.37
C SER A 49 5.67 -14.00 9.13
N GLY A 50 6.14 -13.67 7.92
CA GLY A 50 5.31 -13.57 6.71
C GLY A 50 5.17 -12.10 6.28
N GLY A 51 4.81 -11.86 5.01
CA GLY A 51 4.61 -10.50 4.49
C GLY A 51 3.63 -9.67 5.31
N TRP A 52 3.69 -8.34 5.16
CA TRP A 52 2.82 -7.42 5.90
C TRP A 52 1.34 -7.58 5.52
N PHE A 53 1.09 -8.03 4.30
CA PHE A 53 -0.22 -8.26 3.72
C PHE A 53 -0.12 -9.18 2.49
N GLU A 54 -1.22 -9.78 2.08
CA GLU A 54 -1.35 -10.53 0.82
C GLU A 54 -2.00 -9.62 -0.24
N LEU A 55 -1.42 -9.58 -1.44
CA LEU A 55 -1.98 -8.85 -2.57
C LEU A 55 -3.04 -9.67 -3.30
N LEU A 56 -4.24 -9.11 -3.41
CA LEU A 56 -5.31 -9.59 -4.27
C LEU A 56 -5.40 -8.75 -5.54
N PRO A 57 -5.86 -9.32 -6.67
CA PRO A 57 -6.17 -8.54 -7.85
C PRO A 57 -7.20 -7.45 -7.52
N ALA A 58 -6.87 -6.19 -7.83
CA ALA A 58 -7.77 -5.07 -7.55
C ALA A 58 -8.97 -5.02 -8.50
N GLY A 59 -8.81 -5.49 -9.74
CA GLY A 59 -9.85 -5.42 -10.78
C GLY A 59 -10.20 -3.98 -11.17
N LEU A 60 -9.27 -3.05 -10.92
CA LEU A 60 -9.39 -1.62 -11.21
C LEU A 60 -8.60 -1.27 -12.46
N ASP A 61 -9.06 -0.26 -13.21
CA ASP A 61 -8.31 0.30 -14.33
C ASP A 61 -7.27 1.30 -13.81
N VAL A 62 -5.99 1.00 -14.01
CA VAL A 62 -4.86 1.81 -13.55
C VAL A 62 -4.82 3.19 -14.21
N ALA A 63 -5.22 3.31 -15.48
CA ALA A 63 -5.08 4.54 -16.25
C ALA A 63 -5.91 5.68 -15.65
N GLU A 64 -7.09 5.36 -15.09
CA GLU A 64 -7.95 6.33 -14.40
C GLU A 64 -7.29 6.94 -13.16
N PHE A 65 -6.45 6.17 -12.46
CA PHE A 65 -5.74 6.64 -11.27
C PHE A 65 -4.44 7.37 -11.60
N GLU A 66 -3.79 7.06 -12.72
CA GLU A 66 -2.61 7.80 -13.18
C GLU A 66 -2.94 9.28 -13.40
N HIS A 67 -4.13 9.63 -13.88
CA HIS A 67 -4.58 11.03 -14.00
C HIS A 67 -4.67 11.75 -12.64
N CYS A 68 -5.01 11.04 -11.56
CA CYS A 68 -5.07 11.60 -10.21
C CYS A 68 -3.70 11.98 -9.64
N THR A 69 -2.62 11.42 -10.20
CA THR A 69 -1.24 11.76 -9.79
C THR A 69 -0.77 13.11 -10.34
N ILE A 70 -1.41 13.63 -11.39
CA ILE A 70 -1.01 14.84 -12.13
C ILE A 70 -1.83 16.06 -11.68
N SER A 71 -3.09 15.85 -11.28
CA SER A 71 -4.04 16.93 -10.97
C SER A 71 -3.90 17.41 -9.51
N ALA A 72 -2.90 18.26 -9.27
CA ALA A 72 -2.39 18.65 -7.96
C ALA A 72 -3.19 19.75 -7.22
N GLN A 73 -4.53 19.70 -7.22
CA GLN A 73 -5.27 20.38 -6.15
C GLN A 73 -5.76 19.40 -5.08
N ASP A 74 -6.12 18.17 -5.46
CA ASP A 74 -6.51 17.14 -4.49
C ASP A 74 -6.45 15.71 -5.07
N SER A 75 -5.24 15.15 -5.19
CA SER A 75 -5.01 13.78 -5.66
C SER A 75 -5.77 12.72 -4.85
N ARG A 76 -6.00 12.99 -3.56
CA ARG A 76 -6.73 12.09 -2.68
C ARG A 76 -8.21 12.06 -3.05
N THR A 77 -8.84 13.23 -3.16
CA THR A 77 -10.25 13.31 -3.56
C THR A 77 -10.47 12.72 -4.95
N CYS A 78 -9.53 12.93 -5.88
CA CYS A 78 -9.55 12.27 -7.19
C CYS A 78 -9.55 10.74 -7.07
N ALA A 79 -8.59 10.17 -6.34
CA ALA A 79 -8.50 8.71 -6.19
C ALA A 79 -9.68 8.11 -5.42
N SER A 80 -10.18 8.78 -4.38
CA SER A 80 -11.36 8.35 -3.63
C SER A 80 -12.61 8.33 -4.52
N ARG A 81 -12.80 9.37 -5.35
CA ARG A 81 -13.88 9.40 -6.34
C ARG A 81 -13.75 8.26 -7.35
N GLN A 82 -12.55 8.02 -7.87
CA GLN A 82 -12.31 6.94 -8.83
C GLN A 82 -12.54 5.54 -8.25
N LEU A 83 -12.18 5.32 -6.99
CA LEU A 83 -12.53 4.09 -6.26
C LEU A 83 -14.04 3.89 -6.20
N ALA A 84 -14.81 4.95 -5.92
CA ALA A 84 -16.27 4.88 -5.91
C ALA A 84 -16.87 4.66 -7.30
N GLU A 85 -16.37 5.36 -8.33
CA GLU A 85 -16.83 5.23 -9.73
C GLU A 85 -16.59 3.82 -10.29
N GLN A 86 -15.47 3.18 -9.93
CA GLN A 86 -15.15 1.80 -10.33
C GLN A 86 -15.78 0.73 -9.43
N GLY A 87 -16.61 1.12 -8.45
CA GLY A 87 -17.32 0.18 -7.56
C GLY A 87 -16.38 -0.63 -6.66
N ALA A 88 -15.25 -0.04 -6.25
CA ALA A 88 -14.30 -0.69 -5.34
C ALA A 88 -14.99 -1.03 -4.01
N THR A 89 -14.71 -2.22 -3.48
CA THR A 89 -15.33 -2.74 -2.24
C THR A 89 -14.33 -3.54 -1.41
N GLY A 90 -14.60 -3.65 -0.11
CA GLY A 90 -13.69 -4.29 0.85
C GLY A 90 -12.36 -3.56 0.93
N ALA A 91 -11.31 -4.23 1.42
CA ALA A 91 -9.96 -3.69 1.60
C ALA A 91 -9.22 -3.40 0.27
N THR A 92 -9.80 -2.54 -0.56
CA THR A 92 -9.24 -2.01 -1.79
C THR A 92 -8.51 -0.71 -1.50
N ILE A 93 -7.27 -0.61 -1.97
CA ILE A 93 -6.37 0.49 -1.72
C ILE A 93 -5.72 0.86 -3.05
N VAL A 94 -5.66 2.15 -3.34
CA VAL A 94 -4.83 2.68 -4.42
C VAL A 94 -3.62 3.35 -3.79
N VAL A 95 -2.43 2.95 -4.25
CA VAL A 95 -1.18 3.63 -3.95
C VAL A 95 -0.85 4.50 -5.14
N LEU A 96 -0.97 5.82 -4.96
CA LEU A 96 -0.47 6.79 -5.91
C LEU A 96 1.03 6.99 -5.67
N ALA A 97 1.86 6.45 -6.56
CA ALA A 97 3.30 6.57 -6.52
C ALA A 97 3.77 7.81 -7.28
N GLY A 98 4.52 8.65 -6.58
CA GLY A 98 5.19 9.80 -7.15
C GLY A 98 6.62 9.89 -6.63
N GLY A 99 7.24 11.03 -6.90
CA GLY A 99 8.59 11.30 -6.44
C GLY A 99 9.24 12.38 -7.29
N GLU A 100 10.22 13.02 -6.68
CA GLU A 100 11.07 14.02 -7.34
C GLU A 100 12.50 13.79 -6.89
N ALA A 101 13.42 13.76 -7.86
CA ALA A 101 14.85 13.49 -7.63
C ALA A 101 15.04 12.23 -6.77
N ASP A 102 15.74 12.34 -5.64
CA ASP A 102 16.13 11.20 -4.80
C ASP A 102 15.04 10.74 -3.82
N HIS A 103 13.82 11.28 -3.90
CA HIS A 103 12.75 10.95 -2.96
C HIS A 103 11.51 10.43 -3.69
N ALA A 104 11.15 9.20 -3.35
CA ALA A 104 9.86 8.61 -3.66
C ALA A 104 8.79 9.15 -2.70
N SER A 105 7.54 9.17 -3.16
CA SER A 105 6.37 9.40 -2.32
C SER A 105 5.25 8.44 -2.65
N TRP A 106 4.51 8.02 -1.62
CA TRP A 106 3.27 7.26 -1.76
C TRP A 106 2.13 8.00 -1.07
N LEU A 107 0.99 8.08 -1.74
CA LEU A 107 -0.30 8.41 -1.15
C LEU A 107 -1.19 7.18 -1.22
N CYS A 108 -1.53 6.61 -0.06
CA CYS A 108 -2.38 5.42 0.06
C CYS A 108 -3.83 5.85 0.34
N VAL A 109 -4.77 5.41 -0.50
CA VAL A 109 -6.19 5.81 -0.42
C VAL A 109 -7.06 4.56 -0.39
N GLY A 110 -7.94 4.43 0.61
CA GLY A 110 -8.92 3.36 0.74
C GLY A 110 -10.32 3.76 0.25
N VAL A 111 -11.27 2.83 0.37
CA VAL A 111 -12.68 2.99 -0.08
C VAL A 111 -13.53 3.76 0.95
N GLY A 112 -13.04 3.94 2.18
CA GLY A 112 -13.81 4.58 3.25
C GLY A 112 -14.22 6.02 2.96
N ALA A 113 -15.29 6.46 3.63
CA ALA A 113 -15.91 7.77 3.41
C ALA A 113 -15.02 8.97 3.75
N ALA A 114 -13.99 8.79 4.59
CA ALA A 114 -13.04 9.85 4.94
C ALA A 114 -11.70 9.26 5.45
N PRO A 115 -10.59 10.02 5.31
CA PRO A 115 -9.33 9.69 5.96
C PRO A 115 -9.49 9.47 7.46
N ASN A 116 -9.21 8.26 7.93
CA ASN A 116 -9.15 8.00 9.37
C ASN A 116 -7.85 8.59 9.96
N ARG A 117 -6.75 8.55 9.19
CA ARG A 117 -5.41 9.07 9.58
C ARG A 117 -4.67 9.65 8.38
N PRO A 118 -5.01 10.87 7.93
CA PRO A 118 -4.40 11.46 6.75
C PRO A 118 -2.87 11.59 6.88
N GLU A 119 -2.36 11.81 8.09
CA GLU A 119 -0.93 11.92 8.39
C GLU A 119 -0.15 10.61 8.23
N ARG A 120 -0.84 9.46 8.18
CA ARG A 120 -0.22 8.13 7.99
C ARG A 120 -0.39 7.58 6.59
N GLN A 121 -1.13 8.28 5.74
CA GLN A 121 -1.49 7.84 4.39
C GLN A 121 -0.71 8.56 3.31
N PHE A 122 0.20 9.44 3.70
CA PHE A 122 1.20 10.00 2.84
C PHE A 122 2.57 9.74 3.44
N ILE A 123 3.49 9.23 2.63
CA ILE A 123 4.89 9.03 3.03
C ILE A 123 5.81 9.56 1.94
N ARG A 124 6.97 10.06 2.36
CA ARG A 124 8.09 10.44 1.49
C ARG A 124 9.34 9.74 2.00
N PHE A 125 10.05 9.06 1.11
CA PHE A 125 11.14 8.16 1.50
C PHE A 125 12.20 8.03 0.40
N ASP A 126 13.36 7.52 0.77
CA ASP A 126 14.41 7.14 -0.17
C ASP A 126 14.13 5.70 -0.66
N LEU A 127 13.79 5.57 -1.93
CA LEU A 127 13.41 4.30 -2.55
C LEU A 127 14.59 3.33 -2.65
N ASN A 128 15.79 3.84 -2.91
CA ASN A 128 16.99 3.02 -2.97
C ASN A 128 17.32 2.46 -1.58
N ALA A 129 17.22 3.28 -0.54
CA ALA A 129 17.41 2.85 0.84
C ALA A 129 16.34 1.84 1.31
N ALA A 130 15.14 1.83 0.72
CA ALA A 130 14.09 0.86 1.01
C ALA A 130 14.35 -0.52 0.39
N LEU A 131 15.03 -0.54 -0.77
CA LEU A 131 15.34 -1.75 -1.54
C LEU A 131 16.70 -2.34 -1.19
N ASP A 132 17.68 -1.52 -0.79
CA ASP A 132 19.02 -1.96 -0.41
C ASP A 132 19.02 -2.74 0.91
N ALA A 133 19.34 -4.03 0.84
CA ALA A 133 19.41 -4.91 2.00
C ALA A 133 20.44 -4.48 3.06
N ALA A 134 21.47 -3.73 2.69
CA ALA A 134 22.50 -3.22 3.58
C ALA A 134 22.13 -1.88 4.25
N SER A 135 21.09 -1.20 3.76
CA SER A 135 20.67 0.09 4.28
C SER A 135 20.16 -0.03 5.73
N PRO A 136 20.69 0.76 6.68
CA PRO A 136 20.20 0.77 8.06
C PRO A 136 18.77 1.32 8.16
N LYS A 137 18.33 2.11 7.18
CA LYS A 137 16.98 2.71 7.15
C LYS A 137 15.92 1.78 6.53
N ARG A 138 16.35 0.67 5.93
CA ARG A 138 15.47 -0.23 5.17
C ARG A 138 14.26 -0.69 5.97
N ARG A 139 14.46 -1.10 7.22
CA ARG A 139 13.38 -1.62 8.06
C ARG A 139 12.32 -0.55 8.33
N ASP A 140 12.75 0.65 8.71
CA ASP A 140 11.85 1.74 9.12
C ASP A 140 11.06 2.23 7.91
N ILE A 141 11.72 2.46 6.77
CA ILE A 141 11.04 2.87 5.53
C ILE A 141 10.01 1.83 5.08
N ARG A 142 10.34 0.54 5.15
CA ARG A 142 9.41 -0.54 4.80
C ARG A 142 8.24 -0.62 5.78
N SER A 143 8.49 -0.40 7.07
CA SER A 143 7.45 -0.36 8.10
C SER A 143 6.48 0.81 7.86
N ASP A 144 7.00 1.98 7.49
CA ASP A 144 6.19 3.16 7.17
C ASP A 144 5.37 2.95 5.88
N ALA A 145 5.98 2.37 4.85
CA ALA A 145 5.30 1.99 3.61
C ALA A 145 4.18 0.96 3.82
N ALA A 146 4.42 -0.07 4.64
CA ALA A 146 3.39 -1.01 5.02
C ALA A 146 2.28 -0.33 5.85
N SER A 147 2.65 0.55 6.78
CA SER A 147 1.69 1.30 7.62
C SER A 147 0.79 2.21 6.80
N CYS A 148 1.29 2.80 5.71
CA CYS A 148 0.50 3.60 4.77
C CYS A 148 -0.63 2.77 4.14
N ILE A 149 -0.30 1.56 3.66
CA ILE A 149 -1.25 0.64 3.04
C ILE A 149 -2.25 0.13 4.09
N VAL A 150 -1.78 -0.28 5.27
CA VAL A 150 -2.65 -0.76 6.36
C VAL A 150 -3.61 0.35 6.83
N ALA A 151 -3.14 1.59 6.96
CA ALA A 151 -3.98 2.73 7.35
C ALA A 151 -5.07 3.02 6.32
N ALA A 152 -4.76 2.93 5.02
CA ALA A 152 -5.74 3.02 3.94
C ALA A 152 -6.73 1.84 3.94
N GLY A 153 -6.25 0.62 4.22
CA GLY A 153 -7.10 -0.57 4.37
C GLY A 153 -8.12 -0.46 5.50
N ALA A 154 -7.75 0.14 6.63
CA ALA A 154 -8.64 0.37 7.76
C ALA A 154 -9.83 1.31 7.43
N GLU A 155 -9.70 2.18 6.43
CA GLU A 155 -10.82 2.99 5.93
C GLU A 155 -11.93 2.13 5.33
N SER A 156 -11.52 0.99 4.77
CA SER A 156 -12.39 0.07 4.07
C SER A 156 -13.04 -0.98 4.99
N GLY A 157 -13.01 -0.76 6.31
CA GLY A 157 -13.72 -1.58 7.30
C GLY A 157 -12.94 -2.81 7.81
N TRP A 158 -11.61 -2.75 7.80
CA TRP A 158 -10.74 -3.77 8.41
C TRP A 158 -10.44 -3.46 9.89
#